data_AF-A0A7Y2DHB0-F1
#
_entry.id   AF-A0A7Y2DHB0-F1
#
_cell.length_a   1.000
_cell.length_b   1.000
_cell.length_c   1.000
_cell.angle_alpha   90.00
_cell.angle_beta   90.00
_cell.angle_gamma   90.00
#
_symmetry.space_group_name_H-M   'P 1'
#
loop_
_entity.id
_entity.type
_entity.pdbx_description
1 polymer ?
#
loop_
_entity_poly.entity_id
_entity_poly.type
_entity_poly.pdbx_seq_one_letter_code
_entity_poly.pdbx_strand_id
1 'polypeptide(L)'
;LLLPAAGWLEKEGTMTNSERRISYLPKVIDAPGEALPDVEILWRFAQAMDYEGFDYTNASEVYDEHCLLTKGTNIDISGLSYKRLKEEGSFQWPVPHKTHMGTPRLFTDFQFYTNDKKAHFNAPRSLYNKSEQVDADFPLILNTGRVRDQWHTRTKTGKVKRLLTHIPQPYLEMNKVDAYLRKLKDGDVAVIKSRRGQVQVKVKINFDIRERVVFLPMHWGKVLNDDFGRANNITNDLVDPISKEPDFKYCAVQVERFTKPKQKIIVVGAGAAAYRFIQSFREKNKKDELHVFSREDDPFYNRVLLPEYVSDELSWEALEKLKKGELQKLDVTLHPGIGIVDIDTRAKQVTDAVGFIHSYDLLVMATGSRAFVPSEIQFDLPGCFTMRERGDADKLKRYQRQTGLPSEEQHVVIVGGGLLGLELAAALKKININISIVQRAPRLMERQLDRVASRL
;
A
#
# COMPACT_ATOMS: atom_id res chain seq x y z
N LEU A 1 -21.83 -7.58 6.89
CA LEU A 1 -22.10 -8.62 5.88
C LEU A 1 -21.28 -8.31 4.63
N LEU A 2 -20.62 -9.31 4.04
CA LEU A 2 -19.92 -9.21 2.76
C LEU A 2 -20.32 -10.43 1.92
N LEU A 3 -20.78 -10.22 0.69
CA LEU A 3 -21.16 -11.29 -0.25
C LEU A 3 -20.20 -11.25 -1.45
N PRO A 4 -19.41 -12.29 -1.72
CA PRO A 4 -18.43 -12.28 -2.79
C PRO A 4 -19.12 -12.42 -4.16
N ALA A 5 -18.87 -11.49 -5.07
CA ALA A 5 -19.43 -11.48 -6.42
C ALA A 5 -18.40 -11.85 -7.49
N ALA A 6 -18.85 -12.58 -8.51
CA ALA A 6 -18.03 -13.02 -9.63
C ALA A 6 -17.62 -11.85 -10.55
N GLY A 7 -16.36 -11.87 -10.97
CA GLY A 7 -15.77 -10.92 -11.91
C GLY A 7 -16.24 -11.09 -13.36
N TRP A 8 -15.74 -10.22 -14.26
CA TRP A 8 -16.21 -10.15 -15.66
C TRP A 8 -16.05 -11.46 -16.45
N LEU A 9 -14.95 -12.22 -16.26
CA LEU A 9 -14.72 -13.50 -16.95
C LEU A 9 -15.33 -14.71 -16.21
N GLU A 10 -15.85 -14.49 -15.00
CA GLU A 10 -16.28 -15.55 -14.08
C GLU A 10 -17.81 -15.79 -14.14
N LYS A 11 -18.53 -14.95 -14.87
CA LYS A 11 -19.99 -14.99 -15.04
C LYS A 11 -20.39 -14.75 -16.49
N GLU A 12 -21.59 -15.19 -16.84
CA GLU A 12 -22.24 -14.81 -18.10
C GLU A 12 -23.22 -13.64 -17.89
N GLY A 13 -23.63 -13.01 -18.99
CA GLY A 13 -24.53 -11.86 -18.93
C GLY A 13 -24.75 -11.20 -20.28
N THR A 14 -25.33 -10.00 -20.24
CA THR A 14 -25.34 -9.07 -21.37
C THR A 14 -24.71 -7.74 -20.97
N MET A 15 -24.13 -7.04 -21.94
CA MET A 15 -23.50 -5.73 -21.75
C MET A 15 -24.07 -4.77 -22.79
N THR A 16 -24.46 -3.56 -22.34
CA THR A 16 -24.88 -2.48 -23.22
C THR A 16 -23.83 -1.38 -23.24
N ASN A 17 -23.34 -1.00 -24.41
CA ASN A 17 -22.35 0.09 -24.55
C ASN A 17 -23.03 1.46 -24.82
N SER A 18 -22.21 2.52 -24.96
CA SER A 18 -22.69 3.89 -25.14
C SER A 18 -23.49 4.15 -26.42
N GLU A 19 -23.39 3.27 -27.43
CA GLU A 19 -24.17 3.38 -28.67
C GLU A 19 -25.42 2.49 -28.67
N ARG A 20 -25.86 2.04 -27.47
CA ARG A 20 -27.04 1.17 -27.25
C ARG A 20 -26.84 -0.27 -27.72
N ARG A 21 -25.61 -0.69 -28.04
CA ARG A 21 -25.35 -2.04 -28.52
C ARG A 21 -25.28 -3.03 -27.37
N ILE A 22 -26.14 -4.03 -27.42
CA ILE A 22 -26.24 -5.15 -26.50
C ILE A 22 -25.43 -6.32 -27.07
N SER A 23 -24.49 -6.85 -26.29
CA SER A 23 -23.70 -8.03 -26.61
C SER A 23 -23.78 -9.06 -25.50
N TYR A 24 -23.58 -10.34 -25.87
CA TYR A 24 -23.44 -11.42 -24.89
C TYR A 24 -22.05 -11.39 -24.24
N LEU A 25 -22.03 -11.57 -22.92
CA LEU A 25 -20.83 -11.77 -22.13
C LEU A 25 -20.70 -13.27 -21.80
N PRO A 26 -19.75 -14.01 -22.37
CA PRO A 26 -19.51 -15.40 -22.01
C PRO A 26 -18.77 -15.52 -20.66
N LYS A 27 -19.16 -16.53 -19.87
CA LYS A 27 -18.31 -17.05 -18.79
C LYS A 27 -17.12 -17.81 -19.41
N VAL A 28 -15.91 -17.56 -18.90
CA VAL A 28 -14.67 -18.15 -19.43
C VAL A 28 -13.91 -18.96 -18.36
N ILE A 29 -14.00 -18.55 -17.10
CA ILE A 29 -13.36 -19.23 -15.96
C ILE A 29 -14.35 -19.38 -14.80
N ASP A 30 -14.03 -20.23 -13.83
CA ASP A 30 -14.82 -20.33 -12.61
C ASP A 30 -14.50 -19.20 -11.63
N ALA A 31 -15.53 -18.79 -10.90
CA ALA A 31 -15.40 -17.78 -9.85
C ALA A 31 -14.59 -18.35 -8.67
N PRO A 32 -13.79 -17.53 -7.98
CA PRO A 32 -12.95 -18.00 -6.89
C PRO A 32 -13.76 -18.25 -5.60
N GLY A 33 -13.51 -19.39 -4.95
CA GLY A 33 -14.11 -19.72 -3.65
C GLY A 33 -15.63 -19.81 -3.73
N GLU A 34 -16.32 -19.03 -2.90
CA GLU A 34 -17.79 -19.00 -2.80
C GLU A 34 -18.41 -17.85 -3.63
N ALA A 35 -17.64 -17.22 -4.52
CA ALA A 35 -18.14 -16.10 -5.32
C ALA A 35 -19.20 -16.57 -6.32
N LEU A 36 -20.31 -15.83 -6.41
CA LEU A 36 -21.42 -16.10 -7.33
C LEU A 36 -21.67 -14.90 -8.27
N PRO A 37 -22.25 -15.11 -9.46
CA PRO A 37 -22.77 -14.00 -10.26
C PRO A 37 -23.68 -13.07 -9.45
N ASP A 38 -23.53 -11.75 -9.58
CA ASP A 38 -24.29 -10.78 -8.77
C ASP A 38 -25.81 -10.99 -8.86
N VAL A 39 -26.31 -11.32 -10.05
CA VAL A 39 -27.73 -11.60 -10.29
C VAL A 39 -28.22 -12.82 -9.49
N GLU A 40 -27.36 -13.83 -9.34
CA GLU A 40 -27.66 -15.03 -8.56
C GLU A 40 -27.69 -14.76 -7.06
N ILE A 41 -26.78 -13.93 -6.58
CA ILE A 41 -26.80 -13.46 -5.20
C ILE A 41 -28.14 -12.76 -4.90
N LEU A 42 -28.61 -11.91 -5.81
CA LEU A 42 -29.83 -11.14 -5.62
C LEU A 42 -31.09 -12.01 -5.58
N TRP A 43 -31.27 -12.96 -6.51
CA TRP A 43 -32.46 -13.81 -6.48
C TRP A 43 -32.42 -14.80 -5.32
N ARG A 44 -31.25 -15.35 -4.95
CA ARG A 44 -31.11 -16.21 -3.76
C ARG A 44 -31.43 -15.43 -2.48
N PHE A 45 -31.04 -14.16 -2.42
CA PHE A 45 -31.40 -13.30 -1.29
C PHE A 45 -32.90 -13.07 -1.19
N ALA A 46 -33.57 -12.84 -2.34
CA ALA A 46 -35.03 -12.71 -2.38
C ALA A 46 -35.74 -14.02 -1.97
N GLN A 47 -35.26 -15.17 -2.45
CA GLN A 47 -35.74 -16.50 -2.04
C GLN A 47 -35.57 -16.72 -0.53
N ALA A 48 -34.43 -16.33 0.06
CA ALA A 48 -34.18 -16.43 1.49
C ALA A 48 -35.06 -15.48 2.34
N MET A 49 -35.66 -14.48 1.71
CA MET A 49 -36.66 -13.59 2.29
C MET A 49 -38.11 -14.04 1.98
N ASP A 50 -38.29 -15.22 1.38
CA ASP A 50 -39.58 -15.79 0.97
C ASP A 50 -40.36 -14.93 -0.04
N TYR A 51 -39.66 -14.17 -0.91
CA TYR A 51 -40.30 -13.48 -2.03
C TYR A 51 -40.57 -14.43 -3.21
N GLU A 52 -41.81 -14.40 -3.72
CA GLU A 52 -42.21 -15.10 -4.94
C GLU A 52 -41.63 -14.45 -6.21
N GLY A 53 -41.52 -15.23 -7.29
CA GLY A 53 -41.09 -14.74 -8.61
C GLY A 53 -39.58 -14.72 -8.83
N PHE A 54 -38.79 -15.25 -7.88
CA PHE A 54 -37.33 -15.34 -7.97
C PHE A 54 -36.83 -16.77 -8.19
N ASP A 55 -37.68 -17.68 -8.69
CA ASP A 55 -37.37 -19.09 -8.96
C ASP A 55 -36.50 -19.30 -10.20
N TYR A 56 -35.56 -18.38 -10.45
CA TYR A 56 -34.63 -18.45 -11.57
C TYR A 56 -33.56 -19.51 -11.33
N THR A 57 -33.25 -20.28 -12.36
CA THR A 57 -32.18 -21.27 -12.34
C THR A 57 -30.89 -20.77 -12.97
N ASN A 58 -30.96 -19.71 -13.79
CA ASN A 58 -29.84 -19.16 -14.54
C ASN A 58 -30.08 -17.71 -14.97
N ALA A 59 -29.01 -17.02 -15.41
CA ALA A 59 -29.07 -15.61 -15.81
C ALA A 59 -29.88 -15.37 -17.10
N SER A 60 -30.09 -16.38 -17.95
CA SER A 60 -30.85 -16.22 -19.20
C SER A 60 -32.34 -16.06 -18.94
N GLU A 61 -32.89 -16.72 -17.92
CA GLU A 61 -34.30 -16.56 -17.52
C GLU A 61 -34.56 -15.14 -17.00
N VAL A 62 -33.65 -14.59 -16.20
CA VAL A 62 -33.72 -13.19 -15.75
C VAL A 62 -33.69 -12.22 -16.93
N TYR A 63 -32.84 -12.49 -17.92
CA TYR A 63 -32.75 -11.66 -19.11
C TYR A 63 -34.01 -11.76 -19.99
N ASP A 64 -34.58 -12.96 -20.14
CA ASP A 64 -35.83 -13.16 -20.86
C ASP A 64 -36.99 -12.41 -20.20
N GLU A 65 -37.09 -12.42 -18.86
CA GLU A 65 -38.06 -11.59 -18.13
C GLU A 65 -37.79 -10.10 -18.35
N HIS A 66 -36.53 -9.65 -18.24
CA HIS A 66 -36.18 -8.25 -18.52
C HIS A 66 -36.60 -7.83 -19.93
N CYS A 67 -36.36 -8.66 -20.95
CA CYS A 67 -36.80 -8.43 -22.32
C CYS A 67 -38.32 -8.23 -22.41
N LEU A 68 -39.10 -9.08 -21.75
CA LEU A 68 -40.56 -8.99 -21.71
C LEU A 68 -41.03 -7.69 -21.04
N LEU A 69 -40.38 -7.25 -19.96
CA LEU A 69 -40.72 -6.00 -19.26
C LEU A 69 -40.49 -4.75 -20.13
N THR A 70 -39.63 -4.83 -21.15
CA THR A 70 -39.41 -3.70 -22.08
C THR A 70 -40.40 -3.63 -23.23
N LYS A 71 -41.26 -4.64 -23.42
CA LYS A 71 -42.16 -4.74 -24.58
C LYS A 71 -43.08 -3.53 -24.68
N GLY A 72 -43.13 -2.90 -25.86
CA GLY A 72 -43.93 -1.72 -26.13
C GLY A 72 -43.36 -0.41 -25.56
N THR A 73 -42.21 -0.44 -24.90
CA THR A 73 -41.53 0.78 -24.42
C THR A 73 -40.59 1.36 -25.49
N ASN A 74 -40.05 2.54 -25.22
CA ASN A 74 -39.05 3.19 -26.08
C ASN A 74 -37.70 2.45 -26.16
N ILE A 75 -37.49 1.46 -25.29
CA ILE A 75 -36.28 0.63 -25.24
C ILE A 75 -36.57 -0.84 -25.55
N ASP A 76 -37.70 -1.13 -26.22
CA ASP A 76 -38.19 -2.49 -26.45
C ASP A 76 -37.10 -3.40 -27.02
N ILE A 77 -36.72 -4.41 -26.24
CA ILE A 77 -35.77 -5.47 -26.60
C ILE A 77 -36.42 -6.85 -26.51
N SER A 78 -37.75 -6.93 -26.55
CA SER A 78 -38.51 -8.19 -26.45
C SER A 78 -38.24 -9.18 -27.60
N GLY A 79 -37.59 -8.72 -28.67
CA GLY A 79 -37.06 -9.55 -29.75
C GLY A 79 -35.67 -10.16 -29.50
N LEU A 80 -35.05 -9.91 -28.34
CA LEU A 80 -33.76 -10.49 -27.95
C LEU A 80 -33.92 -11.67 -27.01
N SER A 81 -32.92 -12.54 -27.05
CA SER A 81 -32.70 -13.62 -26.09
C SER A 81 -31.20 -13.94 -26.05
N TYR A 82 -30.77 -14.71 -25.05
CA TYR A 82 -29.38 -15.19 -25.01
C TYR A 82 -29.00 -15.97 -26.26
N LYS A 83 -29.89 -16.84 -26.74
CA LYS A 83 -29.68 -17.61 -27.97
C LYS A 83 -29.36 -16.69 -29.14
N ARG A 84 -30.15 -15.64 -29.29
CA ARG A 84 -29.99 -14.67 -30.38
C ARG A 84 -28.67 -13.92 -30.29
N LEU A 85 -28.29 -13.47 -29.10
CA LEU A 85 -27.01 -12.78 -28.90
C LEU A 85 -25.79 -13.70 -29.11
N LYS A 86 -25.94 -15.00 -28.82
CA LYS A 86 -24.89 -16.01 -29.06
C LYS A 86 -24.74 -16.37 -30.55
N GLU A 87 -25.86 -16.51 -31.26
CA GLU A 87 -25.88 -16.99 -32.66
C GLU A 87 -25.75 -15.85 -33.69
N GLU A 88 -26.40 -14.71 -33.45
CA GLU A 88 -26.47 -13.59 -34.40
C GLU A 88 -25.56 -12.41 -34.03
N GLY A 89 -24.97 -12.43 -32.83
CA GLY A 89 -24.04 -11.40 -32.36
C GLY A 89 -24.70 -10.28 -31.56
N SER A 90 -24.51 -9.03 -31.96
CA SER A 90 -24.88 -7.85 -31.15
C SER A 90 -25.90 -6.95 -31.84
N PHE A 91 -26.75 -6.31 -31.05
CA PHE A 91 -27.86 -5.50 -31.56
C PHE A 91 -27.91 -4.14 -30.90
N GLN A 92 -28.22 -3.10 -31.65
CA GLN A 92 -28.56 -1.79 -31.08
C GLN A 92 -30.05 -1.76 -30.80
N TRP A 93 -30.44 -1.44 -29.55
CA TRP A 93 -31.85 -1.32 -29.20
C TRP A 93 -32.47 -0.04 -29.81
N PRO A 94 -33.79 -0.05 -30.11
CA PRO A 94 -34.76 -1.14 -29.93
C PRO A 94 -34.63 -2.37 -30.85
N VAL A 95 -35.17 -3.50 -30.39
CA VAL A 95 -35.33 -4.79 -31.09
C VAL A 95 -36.69 -5.41 -30.70
N PRO A 96 -37.82 -4.95 -31.28
CA PRO A 96 -39.16 -5.29 -30.80
C PRO A 96 -39.68 -6.69 -31.17
N HIS A 97 -39.05 -7.39 -32.11
CA HIS A 97 -39.44 -8.77 -32.47
C HIS A 97 -38.25 -9.61 -32.88
N LYS A 98 -38.44 -10.95 -32.85
CA LYS A 98 -37.37 -11.95 -33.00
C LYS A 98 -36.62 -11.92 -34.34
N THR A 99 -37.17 -11.27 -35.35
CA THR A 99 -36.56 -11.11 -36.68
C THR A 99 -36.04 -9.69 -36.93
N HIS A 100 -36.15 -8.79 -35.95
CA HIS A 100 -35.72 -7.39 -36.10
C HIS A 100 -34.19 -7.30 -36.05
N MET A 101 -33.57 -6.60 -37.02
CA MET A 101 -32.10 -6.54 -37.17
C MET A 101 -31.41 -5.55 -36.22
N GLY A 102 -32.17 -4.92 -35.32
CA GLY A 102 -31.74 -3.82 -34.46
C GLY A 102 -31.95 -2.45 -35.09
N THR A 103 -31.80 -1.41 -34.28
CA THR A 103 -32.03 -0.01 -34.66
C THR A 103 -30.72 0.79 -34.57
N PRO A 104 -29.96 0.90 -35.67
CA PRO A 104 -28.67 1.60 -35.67
C PRO A 104 -28.78 3.07 -35.26
N ARG A 105 -29.86 3.73 -35.70
CA ARG A 105 -30.11 5.15 -35.46
C ARG A 105 -31.57 5.37 -35.07
N LEU A 106 -31.80 6.14 -34.00
CA LEU A 106 -33.13 6.54 -33.55
C LEU A 106 -33.62 7.77 -34.33
N PHE A 107 -34.94 7.96 -34.33
CA PHE A 107 -35.64 9.16 -34.81
C PHE A 107 -35.43 9.50 -36.29
N THR A 108 -35.14 8.52 -37.14
CA THR A 108 -35.03 8.70 -38.59
C THR A 108 -36.38 8.99 -39.27
N ASP A 109 -37.47 8.70 -38.56
CA ASP A 109 -38.87 8.96 -38.93
C ASP A 109 -39.41 10.29 -38.37
N PHE A 110 -38.56 11.06 -37.70
CA PHE A 110 -38.91 12.30 -37.00
C PHE A 110 -39.97 12.14 -35.90
N GLN A 111 -40.19 10.92 -35.38
CA GLN A 111 -41.09 10.65 -34.27
C GLN A 111 -40.32 10.61 -32.95
N PHE A 112 -40.29 11.73 -32.24
CA PHE A 112 -39.54 11.82 -30.98
C PHE A 112 -40.31 11.19 -29.81
N TYR A 113 -39.59 10.80 -28.76
CA TYR A 113 -40.18 10.26 -27.52
C TYR A 113 -40.77 11.37 -26.62
N THR A 114 -41.64 12.16 -27.22
CA THR A 114 -42.45 13.22 -26.59
C THR A 114 -43.93 12.92 -26.84
N ASN A 115 -44.83 13.53 -26.05
CA ASN A 115 -46.26 13.28 -26.17
C ASN A 115 -46.83 13.73 -27.53
N ASP A 116 -46.24 14.76 -28.14
CA ASP A 116 -46.63 15.31 -29.44
C ASP A 116 -45.73 14.85 -30.61
N LYS A 117 -44.80 13.93 -30.33
CA LYS A 117 -43.83 13.36 -31.28
C LYS A 117 -42.87 14.36 -31.94
N LYS A 118 -42.77 15.58 -31.42
CA LYS A 118 -41.86 16.62 -31.92
C LYS A 118 -40.64 16.79 -31.02
N ALA A 119 -39.54 17.27 -31.58
CA ALA A 119 -38.40 17.72 -30.78
C ALA A 119 -38.75 19.01 -30.03
N HIS A 120 -38.46 19.07 -28.74
CA HIS A 120 -38.70 20.25 -27.90
C HIS A 120 -37.40 21.06 -27.77
N PHE A 121 -37.41 22.29 -28.26
CA PHE A 121 -36.31 23.22 -28.08
C PHE A 121 -36.32 23.74 -26.64
N ASN A 122 -35.24 23.47 -25.90
CA ASN A 122 -35.08 23.92 -24.52
C ASN A 122 -33.95 24.94 -24.44
N ALA A 123 -34.27 26.17 -24.07
CA ALA A 123 -33.28 27.18 -23.74
C ALA A 123 -32.84 27.02 -22.26
N PRO A 124 -31.56 27.23 -21.92
CA PRO A 124 -31.10 27.22 -20.53
C PRO A 124 -31.89 28.25 -19.70
N ARG A 125 -32.42 27.85 -18.55
CA ARG A 125 -33.15 28.74 -17.65
C ARG A 125 -32.28 29.82 -17.00
N SER A 126 -30.96 29.60 -16.96
CA SER A 126 -29.97 30.51 -16.38
C SER A 126 -28.66 30.39 -17.14
N LEU A 127 -28.00 31.53 -17.35
CA LEU A 127 -26.64 31.59 -17.92
C LEU A 127 -25.55 31.65 -16.84
N TYR A 128 -25.93 31.90 -15.59
CA TYR A 128 -24.98 32.06 -14.49
C TYR A 128 -24.57 30.71 -13.88
N ASN A 129 -23.28 30.57 -13.61
CA ASN A 129 -22.73 29.43 -12.89
C ASN A 129 -23.22 29.45 -11.43
N LYS A 130 -23.80 28.34 -10.99
CA LYS A 130 -24.28 28.12 -9.61
C LYS A 130 -23.39 27.20 -8.79
N SER A 131 -22.26 26.77 -9.35
CA SER A 131 -21.23 26.03 -8.60
C SER A 131 -20.70 26.83 -7.42
N GLU A 132 -20.04 26.12 -6.51
CA GLU A 132 -19.40 26.67 -5.31
C GLU A 132 -18.48 27.84 -5.68
N GLN A 133 -18.77 29.05 -5.17
CA GLN A 133 -17.96 30.24 -5.46
C GLN A 133 -16.64 30.22 -4.70
N VAL A 134 -15.61 30.76 -5.37
CA VAL A 134 -14.31 31.06 -4.76
C VAL A 134 -14.40 32.32 -3.90
N ASP A 135 -13.57 32.40 -2.87
CA ASP A 135 -13.42 33.58 -2.02
C ASP A 135 -11.95 33.79 -1.62
N ALA A 136 -11.68 34.68 -0.66
CA ALA A 136 -10.33 34.97 -0.21
C ALA A 136 -9.68 33.76 0.50
N ASP A 137 -10.48 32.92 1.17
CA ASP A 137 -9.99 31.76 1.90
C ASP A 137 -9.76 30.56 0.97
N PHE A 138 -10.60 30.42 -0.07
CA PHE A 138 -10.57 29.35 -1.07
C PHE A 138 -10.52 29.92 -2.50
N PRO A 139 -9.37 30.47 -2.93
CA PRO A 139 -9.27 31.27 -4.16
C PRO A 139 -9.10 30.47 -5.46
N LEU A 140 -8.97 29.13 -5.38
CA LEU A 140 -8.72 28.26 -6.54
C LEU A 140 -9.94 27.39 -6.85
N ILE A 141 -10.12 27.06 -8.13
CA ILE A 141 -11.12 26.11 -8.61
C ILE A 141 -10.44 24.74 -8.79
N LEU A 142 -10.90 23.74 -8.04
CA LEU A 142 -10.55 22.35 -8.24
C LEU A 142 -11.43 21.72 -9.32
N ASN A 143 -10.78 21.17 -10.34
CA ASN A 143 -11.36 20.23 -11.26
C ASN A 143 -10.90 18.80 -10.92
N THR A 144 -11.76 17.82 -11.15
CA THR A 144 -11.45 16.40 -10.93
C THR A 144 -11.65 15.61 -12.21
N GLY A 145 -10.85 14.57 -12.41
CA GLY A 145 -11.01 13.75 -13.61
C GLY A 145 -10.28 12.44 -13.55
N ARG A 146 -9.97 11.93 -14.74
CA ARG A 146 -9.40 10.59 -14.92
C ARG A 146 -8.00 10.68 -15.52
N VAL A 147 -7.19 9.67 -15.25
CA VAL A 147 -5.94 9.38 -15.95
C VAL A 147 -6.15 8.14 -16.80
N ARG A 148 -5.40 8.06 -17.91
CA ARG A 148 -5.52 7.00 -18.93
C ARG A 148 -5.43 5.58 -18.34
N ASP A 149 -4.47 5.34 -17.44
CA ASP A 149 -4.09 3.99 -17.02
C ASP A 149 -4.97 3.40 -15.91
N GLN A 150 -5.87 4.20 -15.33
CA GLN A 150 -6.65 3.80 -14.16
C GLN A 150 -8.15 3.90 -14.43
N TRP A 151 -8.91 2.91 -13.95
CA TRP A 151 -10.35 2.89 -14.07
C TRP A 151 -11.02 3.18 -12.73
N HIS A 152 -11.75 4.30 -12.65
CA HIS A 152 -12.49 4.76 -11.48
C HIS A 152 -11.70 4.55 -10.17
N THR A 153 -12.23 3.80 -9.22
CA THR A 153 -11.69 3.62 -7.86
C THR A 153 -10.49 2.68 -7.77
N ARG A 154 -9.94 2.23 -8.91
CA ARG A 154 -8.74 1.37 -8.98
C ARG A 154 -8.88 0.01 -8.28
N THR A 155 -10.10 -0.41 -7.93
CA THR A 155 -10.36 -1.72 -7.30
C THR A 155 -9.89 -2.90 -8.17
N LYS A 156 -9.88 -2.71 -9.50
CA LYS A 156 -9.30 -3.63 -10.48
C LYS A 156 -7.91 -3.16 -10.95
N THR A 157 -7.84 -1.99 -11.59
CA THR A 157 -6.61 -1.51 -12.26
C THR A 157 -5.47 -1.22 -11.29
N GLY A 158 -5.76 -0.89 -10.03
CA GLY A 158 -4.75 -0.67 -8.99
C GLY A 158 -4.00 -1.94 -8.58
N LYS A 159 -4.53 -3.13 -8.87
CA LYS A 159 -3.88 -4.43 -8.61
C LYS A 159 -2.95 -4.86 -9.75
N VAL A 160 -3.02 -4.20 -10.91
CA VAL A 160 -2.21 -4.54 -12.08
C VAL A 160 -0.93 -3.71 -12.07
N LYS A 161 0.20 -4.33 -11.71
CA LYS A 161 1.51 -3.64 -11.55
C LYS A 161 1.89 -2.79 -12.77
N ARG A 162 1.64 -3.29 -13.99
CA ARG A 162 1.95 -2.57 -15.24
C ARG A 162 1.18 -1.24 -15.37
N LEU A 163 -0.02 -1.13 -14.83
CA LEU A 163 -0.82 0.11 -14.90
C LEU A 163 -0.36 1.18 -13.89
N LEU A 164 0.57 0.83 -12.98
CA LEU A 164 1.13 1.75 -11.99
C LEU A 164 2.45 2.39 -12.45
N THR A 165 2.98 2.02 -13.62
CA THR A 165 4.34 2.44 -14.02
C THR A 165 4.43 3.88 -14.48
N HIS A 166 3.38 4.46 -15.07
CA HIS A 166 3.40 5.85 -15.54
C HIS A 166 2.97 6.85 -14.44
N ILE A 167 1.88 6.54 -13.73
CA ILE A 167 1.32 7.42 -12.68
C ILE A 167 1.03 6.56 -11.44
N PRO A 168 2.04 6.31 -10.59
CA PRO A 168 1.89 5.45 -9.42
C PRO A 168 1.14 6.12 -8.26
N GLN A 169 1.11 7.45 -8.22
CA GLN A 169 0.66 8.26 -7.07
C GLN A 169 -0.31 9.36 -7.53
N PRO A 170 -1.23 9.79 -6.64
CA PRO A 170 -2.07 10.94 -6.93
C PRO A 170 -1.20 12.21 -6.97
N TYR A 171 -1.63 13.20 -7.73
CA TYR A 171 -0.92 14.46 -7.89
C TYR A 171 -1.92 15.61 -8.05
N LEU A 172 -1.49 16.81 -7.66
CA LEU A 172 -2.20 18.05 -7.96
C LEU A 172 -1.51 18.74 -9.12
N GLU A 173 -2.20 18.84 -10.24
CA GLU A 173 -1.74 19.67 -11.35
C GLU A 173 -2.03 21.13 -11.05
N MET A 174 -1.02 21.99 -11.20
CA MET A 174 -1.11 23.42 -10.87
C MET A 174 -0.33 24.27 -11.89
N ASN A 175 -0.88 25.45 -12.21
CA ASN A 175 -0.21 26.45 -13.03
C ASN A 175 1.08 26.97 -12.34
N LYS A 176 2.12 27.27 -13.12
CA LYS A 176 3.39 27.79 -12.60
C LYS A 176 3.25 29.09 -11.80
N VAL A 177 2.38 30.01 -12.22
CA VAL A 177 2.15 31.29 -11.52
C VAL A 177 1.53 31.03 -10.15
N ASP A 178 0.50 30.19 -10.07
CA ASP A 178 -0.14 29.82 -8.81
C ASP A 178 0.82 29.10 -7.85
N ALA A 179 1.68 28.23 -8.39
CA ALA A 179 2.71 27.54 -7.63
C ALA A 179 3.74 28.53 -7.09
N TYR A 180 4.19 29.48 -7.91
CA TYR A 180 5.12 30.54 -7.51
C TYR A 180 4.56 31.40 -6.37
N LEU A 181 3.32 31.89 -6.51
CA LEU A 181 2.64 32.69 -5.48
C LEU A 181 2.52 31.94 -4.14
N ARG A 182 2.38 30.61 -4.19
CA ARG A 182 2.27 29.73 -3.02
C ARG A 182 3.60 29.15 -2.54
N LYS A 183 4.72 29.53 -3.16
CA LYS A 183 6.08 29.02 -2.86
C LYS A 183 6.17 27.49 -2.96
N LEU A 184 5.43 26.90 -3.91
CA LEU A 184 5.42 25.48 -4.24
C LEU A 184 6.31 25.20 -5.45
N LYS A 185 7.07 24.11 -5.37
CA LYS A 185 7.87 23.58 -6.49
C LYS A 185 7.29 22.26 -6.98
N ASP A 186 7.69 21.86 -8.18
CA ASP A 186 7.36 20.53 -8.69
C ASP A 186 7.86 19.45 -7.72
N GLY A 187 7.00 18.47 -7.42
CA GLY A 187 7.27 17.40 -6.46
C GLY A 187 7.12 17.77 -4.98
N ASP A 188 6.95 19.04 -4.62
CA ASP A 188 6.59 19.42 -3.24
C ASP A 188 5.26 18.75 -2.85
N VAL A 189 5.13 18.40 -1.58
CA VAL A 189 3.86 17.92 -1.05
C VAL A 189 3.00 19.12 -0.65
N ALA A 190 1.77 19.17 -1.14
CA ALA A 190 0.81 20.22 -0.84
C ALA A 190 -0.39 19.67 -0.08
N VAL A 191 -0.94 20.49 0.81
CA VAL A 191 -2.25 20.26 1.42
C VAL A 191 -3.27 21.06 0.62
N ILE A 192 -4.30 20.40 0.11
CA ILE A 192 -5.43 21.03 -0.57
C ILE A 192 -6.60 21.00 0.38
N LYS A 193 -7.07 22.18 0.78
CA LYS A 193 -8.17 22.37 1.72
C LYS A 193 -9.40 22.88 0.98
N SER A 194 -10.55 22.42 1.41
CA SER A 194 -11.85 22.98 1.05
C SER A 194 -12.64 23.24 2.34
N ARG A 195 -13.86 23.76 2.20
CA ARG A 195 -14.81 23.91 3.31
C ARG A 195 -15.15 22.59 4.02
N ARG A 196 -14.92 21.44 3.38
CA ARG A 196 -15.35 20.11 3.87
C ARG A 196 -14.22 19.26 4.44
N GLY A 197 -12.97 19.57 4.10
CA GLY A 197 -11.85 18.72 4.47
C GLY A 197 -10.59 19.02 3.68
N GLN A 198 -9.66 18.09 3.70
CA GLN A 198 -8.37 18.24 3.04
C GLN A 198 -7.85 16.93 2.44
N VAL A 199 -6.92 17.08 1.51
CA VAL A 199 -6.12 16.01 0.90
C VAL A 199 -4.66 16.45 0.83
N GLN A 200 -3.75 15.50 0.71
CA GLN A 200 -2.31 15.74 0.67
C GLN A 200 -1.67 14.96 -0.49
N VAL A 201 -1.19 15.67 -1.50
CA VAL A 201 -0.59 15.06 -2.69
C VAL A 201 0.61 15.85 -3.18
N LYS A 202 1.40 15.26 -4.09
CA LYS A 202 2.51 15.97 -4.73
C LYS A 202 2.01 16.94 -5.78
N VAL A 203 2.65 18.10 -5.85
CA VAL A 203 2.41 19.09 -6.91
C VAL A 203 3.09 18.62 -8.19
N LYS A 204 2.37 18.75 -9.31
CA LYS A 204 2.89 18.63 -10.67
C LYS A 204 2.64 19.94 -11.39
N ILE A 205 3.71 20.66 -11.74
CA ILE A 205 3.57 21.93 -12.45
C ILE A 205 3.18 21.65 -13.91
N ASN A 206 2.11 22.28 -14.39
CA ASN A 206 1.70 22.29 -15.79
C ASN A 206 1.56 23.73 -16.29
N PHE A 207 2.01 24.00 -17.51
CA PHE A 207 1.94 25.31 -18.16
C PHE A 207 0.65 25.51 -18.95
N ASP A 208 -0.05 24.42 -19.30
CA ASP A 208 -1.27 24.44 -20.10
C ASP A 208 -2.54 24.60 -19.25
N ILE A 209 -2.47 24.26 -17.96
CA ILE A 209 -3.60 24.47 -17.05
C ILE A 209 -3.77 25.96 -16.76
N ARG A 210 -5.00 26.45 -16.83
CA ARG A 210 -5.34 27.85 -16.59
C ARG A 210 -4.96 28.27 -15.17
N GLU A 211 -4.50 29.52 -15.01
CA GLU A 211 -4.34 30.14 -13.70
C GLU A 211 -5.66 30.08 -12.88
N ARG A 212 -5.51 29.93 -11.57
CA ARG A 212 -6.56 29.74 -10.57
C ARG A 212 -7.37 28.45 -10.73
N VAL A 213 -6.96 27.53 -11.60
CA VAL A 213 -7.56 26.21 -11.75
C VAL A 213 -6.52 25.14 -11.42
N VAL A 214 -6.91 24.16 -10.62
CA VAL A 214 -6.08 23.01 -10.25
C VAL A 214 -6.80 21.72 -10.59
N PHE A 215 -6.04 20.66 -10.87
CA PHE A 215 -6.62 19.36 -11.24
C PHE A 215 -6.11 18.25 -10.32
N LEU A 216 -7.05 17.46 -9.79
CA LEU A 216 -6.76 16.27 -8.98
C LEU A 216 -7.51 15.06 -9.55
N PRO A 217 -6.81 14.00 -9.99
CA PRO A 217 -7.48 12.78 -10.43
C PRO A 217 -8.24 12.08 -9.30
N MET A 218 -9.43 11.56 -9.60
CA MET A 218 -10.34 10.96 -8.60
C MET A 218 -10.05 9.49 -8.23
N HIS A 219 -8.99 8.92 -8.78
CA HIS A 219 -8.80 7.47 -8.76
C HIS A 219 -8.35 6.88 -7.41
N TRP A 220 -7.69 7.67 -6.56
CA TRP A 220 -7.14 7.19 -5.31
C TRP A 220 -8.20 7.30 -4.21
N GLY A 221 -8.71 6.16 -3.75
CA GLY A 221 -9.63 6.08 -2.61
C GLY A 221 -8.90 5.86 -1.28
N LYS A 222 -9.68 5.58 -0.22
CA LYS A 222 -9.14 5.21 1.08
C LYS A 222 -8.59 3.78 1.03
N VAL A 223 -7.34 3.59 1.45
CA VAL A 223 -6.70 2.27 1.62
C VAL A 223 -6.24 2.16 3.07
N LEU A 224 -6.77 1.17 3.80
CA LEU A 224 -6.58 1.05 5.25
C LEU A 224 -6.99 2.36 5.95
N ASN A 225 -6.05 3.05 6.60
CA ASN A 225 -6.28 4.33 7.28
C ASN A 225 -5.71 5.53 6.52
N ASP A 226 -5.33 5.36 5.25
CA ASP A 226 -4.81 6.42 4.38
C ASP A 226 -5.87 6.83 3.35
N ASP A 227 -6.24 8.11 3.36
CA ASP A 227 -7.09 8.74 2.35
C ASP A 227 -6.50 10.06 1.81
N PHE A 228 -5.17 10.25 1.91
CA PHE A 228 -4.49 11.49 1.52
C PHE A 228 -4.72 11.86 0.05
N GLY A 229 -4.98 10.89 -0.83
CA GLY A 229 -5.25 11.11 -2.25
C GLY A 229 -6.74 11.18 -2.63
N ARG A 230 -7.67 11.12 -1.67
CA ARG A 230 -9.11 10.95 -1.95
C ARG A 230 -9.75 12.27 -2.35
N ALA A 231 -9.78 12.56 -3.65
CA ALA A 231 -10.35 13.80 -4.21
C ALA A 231 -11.75 14.15 -3.66
N ASN A 232 -12.60 13.14 -3.46
CA ASN A 232 -13.95 13.36 -2.93
C ASN A 232 -14.00 13.84 -1.46
N ASN A 233 -12.87 13.91 -0.74
CA ASN A 233 -12.79 14.59 0.56
C ASN A 233 -12.96 16.10 0.47
N ILE A 234 -12.72 16.67 -0.71
CA ILE A 234 -12.74 18.11 -0.93
C ILE A 234 -13.77 18.57 -1.97
N THR A 235 -14.51 17.63 -2.57
CA THR A 235 -15.60 17.94 -3.49
C THR A 235 -16.82 18.47 -2.75
N ASN A 236 -17.55 19.42 -3.34
CA ASN A 236 -18.81 19.93 -2.79
C ASN A 236 -19.95 18.89 -2.89
N ASP A 237 -21.05 19.18 -2.19
CA ASP A 237 -22.28 18.38 -2.12
C ASP A 237 -23.42 18.94 -2.98
N LEU A 238 -23.15 19.94 -3.82
CA LEU A 238 -24.12 20.47 -4.77
C LEU A 238 -24.46 19.37 -5.78
N VAL A 239 -25.76 19.24 -6.04
CA VAL A 239 -26.30 18.35 -7.05
C VAL A 239 -27.21 19.12 -7.98
N ASP A 240 -27.23 18.72 -9.25
CA ASP A 240 -28.23 19.23 -10.19
C ASP A 240 -29.64 18.95 -9.65
N PRO A 241 -30.54 19.95 -9.59
CA PRO A 241 -31.86 19.78 -8.99
C PRO A 241 -32.74 18.77 -9.73
N ILE A 242 -32.46 18.47 -11.01
CA ILE A 242 -33.23 17.56 -11.85
C ILE A 242 -32.60 16.16 -11.84
N SER A 243 -31.35 16.01 -12.30
CA SER A 243 -30.68 14.71 -12.47
C SER A 243 -30.06 14.17 -11.18
N LYS A 244 -29.90 15.02 -10.16
CA LYS A 244 -29.15 14.74 -8.92
C LYS A 244 -27.67 14.41 -9.15
N GLU A 245 -27.14 14.78 -10.31
CA GLU A 245 -25.71 14.61 -10.60
C GLU A 245 -24.87 15.61 -9.78
N PRO A 246 -23.79 15.14 -9.12
CA PRO A 246 -22.96 15.98 -8.26
C PRO A 246 -22.01 16.90 -9.06
N ASP A 247 -21.76 18.09 -8.51
CA ASP A 247 -20.90 19.12 -9.10
C ASP A 247 -19.39 18.88 -8.84
N PHE A 248 -18.89 17.72 -9.27
CA PHE A 248 -17.50 17.30 -9.03
C PHE A 248 -16.42 18.12 -9.77
N LYS A 249 -16.81 18.97 -10.72
CA LYS A 249 -15.88 19.67 -11.63
C LYS A 249 -15.57 21.09 -11.20
N TYR A 250 -16.18 21.53 -10.10
CA TYR A 250 -16.03 22.89 -9.62
C TYR A 250 -16.08 22.94 -8.10
N CYS A 251 -14.94 22.95 -7.43
CA CYS A 251 -14.88 23.08 -5.98
C CYS A 251 -13.90 24.16 -5.58
N ALA A 252 -14.29 25.07 -4.68
CA ALA A 252 -13.40 26.11 -4.19
C ALA A 252 -12.41 25.50 -3.20
N VAL A 253 -11.12 25.70 -3.46
CA VAL A 253 -10.03 25.15 -2.64
C VAL A 253 -8.94 26.18 -2.38
N GLN A 254 -8.18 25.92 -1.32
CA GLN A 254 -6.88 26.54 -1.05
C GLN A 254 -5.80 25.48 -1.11
N VAL A 255 -4.64 25.88 -1.59
CA VAL A 255 -3.47 25.00 -1.64
C VAL A 255 -2.33 25.66 -0.89
N GLU A 256 -1.74 24.90 0.02
CA GLU A 256 -0.59 25.32 0.82
C GLU A 256 0.49 24.25 0.81
N ARG A 257 1.73 24.66 1.07
CA ARG A 257 2.84 23.72 1.23
C ARG A 257 2.63 22.89 2.50
N PHE A 258 2.71 21.57 2.35
CA PHE A 258 2.72 20.70 3.52
C PHE A 258 3.97 20.95 4.35
N THR A 259 3.77 21.29 5.62
CA THR A 259 4.84 21.38 6.60
C THR A 259 4.66 20.27 7.60
N LYS A 260 5.57 19.30 7.57
CA LYS A 260 5.57 18.21 8.55
C LYS A 260 5.80 18.80 9.96
N PRO A 261 4.95 18.50 10.95
CA PRO A 261 5.24 18.90 12.33
C PRO A 261 6.51 18.20 12.81
N LYS A 262 7.28 18.88 13.66
CA LYS A 262 8.42 18.29 14.35
C LYS A 262 7.89 17.16 15.24
N GLN A 263 8.52 16.00 15.15
CA GLN A 263 8.15 14.83 15.93
C GLN A 263 9.35 14.31 16.71
N LYS A 264 9.08 13.68 17.86
CA LYS A 264 10.04 12.88 18.61
C LYS A 264 9.89 11.41 18.22
N ILE A 265 10.95 10.86 17.65
CA ILE A 265 11.01 9.47 17.19
C ILE A 265 11.92 8.69 18.12
N ILE A 266 11.40 7.59 18.65
CA ILE A 266 12.18 6.63 19.43
C ILE A 266 12.46 5.40 18.57
N VAL A 267 13.73 5.01 18.49
CA VAL A 267 14.18 3.77 17.85
C VAL A 267 14.65 2.82 18.95
N VAL A 268 13.99 1.66 19.05
CA VAL A 268 14.35 0.61 20.02
C VAL A 268 15.27 -0.39 19.33
N GLY A 269 16.52 -0.41 19.75
CA GLY A 269 17.59 -1.20 19.16
C GLY A 269 18.52 -0.37 18.26
N ALA A 270 19.81 -0.71 18.27
CA ALA A 270 20.85 0.02 17.57
C ALA A 270 21.67 -0.87 16.62
N GLY A 271 20.99 -1.82 15.98
CA GLY A 271 21.58 -2.72 14.98
C GLY A 271 21.63 -2.12 13.57
N ALA A 272 21.93 -2.97 12.58
CA ALA A 272 22.03 -2.56 11.18
C ALA A 272 20.75 -1.91 10.61
N ALA A 273 19.57 -2.37 11.06
CA ALA A 273 18.28 -1.80 10.65
C ALA A 273 18.11 -0.36 11.17
N ALA A 274 18.41 -0.13 12.46
CA ALA A 274 18.38 1.21 13.06
C ALA A 274 19.36 2.14 12.36
N TYR A 275 20.59 1.68 12.11
CA TYR A 275 21.60 2.45 11.39
C TYR A 275 21.11 2.92 10.01
N ARG A 276 20.59 1.99 9.20
CA ARG A 276 20.06 2.33 7.87
C ARG A 276 18.85 3.25 7.94
N PHE A 277 17.96 3.03 8.90
CA PHE A 277 16.84 3.93 9.15
C PHE A 277 17.31 5.36 9.44
N ILE A 278 18.23 5.53 10.40
CA ILE A 278 18.78 6.85 10.78
C ILE A 278 19.36 7.57 9.56
N GLN A 279 20.21 6.90 8.78
CA GLN A 279 20.84 7.49 7.60
C GLN A 279 19.80 7.97 6.58
N SER A 280 18.95 7.04 6.11
CA SER A 280 17.94 7.35 5.10
C SER A 280 16.88 8.35 5.58
N PHE A 281 16.60 8.36 6.89
CA PHE A 281 15.71 9.34 7.49
C PHE A 281 16.33 10.73 7.51
N ARG A 282 17.60 10.87 7.93
CA ARG A 282 18.31 12.16 8.00
C ARG A 282 18.63 12.78 6.65
N GLU A 283 18.70 11.99 5.59
CA GLU A 283 18.73 12.49 4.20
C GLU A 283 17.48 13.33 3.86
N LYS A 284 16.32 12.99 4.46
CA LYS A 284 15.02 13.61 4.13
C LYS A 284 14.50 14.54 5.23
N ASN A 285 14.90 14.31 6.48
CA ASN A 285 14.39 15.02 7.64
C ASN A 285 15.51 15.38 8.62
N LYS A 286 15.77 16.68 8.72
CA LYS A 286 16.80 17.26 9.60
C LYS A 286 16.22 17.96 10.84
N LYS A 287 14.92 17.81 11.10
CA LYS A 287 14.21 18.60 12.12
C LYS A 287 13.68 17.75 13.27
N ASP A 288 13.27 16.51 13.01
CA ASP A 288 12.71 15.64 14.04
C ASP A 288 13.77 15.23 15.07
N GLU A 289 13.35 15.10 16.32
CA GLU A 289 14.16 14.53 17.39
C GLU A 289 14.25 13.02 17.22
N LEU A 290 15.46 12.47 17.29
CA LEU A 290 15.70 11.05 17.12
C LEU A 290 16.46 10.49 18.31
N HIS A 291 15.78 9.66 19.10
CA HIS A 291 16.36 8.96 20.24
C HIS A 291 16.55 7.50 19.89
N VAL A 292 17.74 6.96 20.09
CA VAL A 292 18.05 5.55 19.84
C VAL A 292 18.44 4.90 21.15
N PHE A 293 17.73 3.85 21.54
CA PHE A 293 18.00 3.10 22.76
C PHE A 293 18.68 1.77 22.41
N SER A 294 19.80 1.50 23.07
CA SER A 294 20.60 0.29 22.85
C SER A 294 20.84 -0.40 24.18
N ARG A 295 20.67 -1.72 24.22
CA ARG A 295 21.12 -2.54 25.35
C ARG A 295 22.63 -2.69 25.41
N GLU A 296 23.30 -2.55 24.27
CA GLU A 296 24.76 -2.64 24.15
C GLU A 296 25.38 -1.27 24.42
N ASP A 297 26.51 -1.24 25.12
CA ASP A 297 27.28 -0.02 25.42
C ASP A 297 27.94 0.57 24.15
N ASP A 298 28.41 -0.29 23.25
CA ASP A 298 29.07 0.09 22.00
C ASP A 298 28.23 -0.35 20.77
N PRO A 299 27.14 0.35 20.43
CA PRO A 299 26.28 -0.03 19.30
C PRO A 299 26.87 0.34 17.93
N PHE A 300 26.17 -0.02 16.86
CA PHE A 300 26.51 0.32 15.47
C PHE A 300 27.85 -0.21 14.95
N TYR A 301 28.06 -1.52 15.08
CA TYR A 301 29.18 -2.24 14.46
C TYR A 301 28.68 -3.36 13.54
N ASN A 302 29.58 -3.92 12.74
CA ASN A 302 29.28 -5.08 11.91
C ASN A 302 29.44 -6.37 12.69
N ARG A 303 28.36 -6.80 13.36
CA ARG A 303 28.35 -8.04 14.13
C ARG A 303 28.66 -9.33 13.35
N VAL A 304 28.55 -9.29 12.02
CA VAL A 304 28.93 -10.44 11.18
C VAL A 304 30.43 -10.70 11.25
N LEU A 305 31.23 -9.66 11.56
CA LEU A 305 32.69 -9.71 11.66
C LEU A 305 33.19 -9.99 13.09
N LEU A 306 32.30 -10.34 14.03
CA LEU A 306 32.71 -10.76 15.37
C LEU A 306 33.63 -12.00 15.36
N PRO A 307 33.45 -13.00 14.48
CA PRO A 307 34.42 -14.09 14.30
C PRO A 307 35.86 -13.63 14.07
N GLU A 308 36.08 -12.72 13.14
CA GLU A 308 37.40 -12.17 12.80
C GLU A 308 37.95 -11.29 13.93
N TYR A 309 37.06 -10.65 14.70
CA TYR A 309 37.45 -9.98 15.93
C TYR A 309 37.91 -10.96 17.02
N VAL A 310 37.25 -12.12 17.14
CA VAL A 310 37.67 -13.18 18.08
C VAL A 310 39.05 -13.72 17.73
N SER A 311 39.33 -13.93 16.44
CA SER A 311 40.64 -14.42 15.97
C SER A 311 41.73 -13.36 15.90
N ASP A 312 41.49 -12.14 16.40
CA ASP A 312 42.41 -11.00 16.32
C ASP A 312 42.82 -10.61 14.87
N GLU A 313 42.07 -11.06 13.85
CA GLU A 313 42.28 -10.69 12.43
C GLU A 313 41.79 -9.26 12.17
N LEU A 314 40.73 -8.84 12.86
CA LEU A 314 40.23 -7.46 12.83
C LEU A 314 40.25 -6.84 14.23
N SER A 315 40.64 -5.57 14.31
CA SER A 315 40.51 -4.78 15.53
C SER A 315 39.04 -4.36 15.76
N TRP A 316 38.70 -3.94 16.98
CA TRP A 316 37.34 -3.47 17.28
C TRP A 316 36.96 -2.27 16.39
N GLU A 317 37.90 -1.35 16.17
CA GLU A 317 37.74 -0.16 15.35
C GLU A 317 37.40 -0.51 13.89
N ALA A 318 37.85 -1.67 13.39
CA ALA A 318 37.51 -2.14 12.04
C ALA A 318 36.06 -2.63 11.93
N LEU A 319 35.44 -3.01 13.05
CA LEU A 319 34.05 -3.45 13.10
C LEU A 319 33.07 -2.27 13.21
N GLU A 320 33.49 -1.13 13.76
CA GLU A 320 32.64 0.05 13.95
C GLU A 320 32.13 0.59 12.61
N LYS A 321 30.81 0.75 12.48
CA LYS A 321 30.18 1.31 11.26
C LYS A 321 30.14 2.84 11.27
N LEU A 322 30.30 3.42 12.45
CA LEU A 322 30.26 4.86 12.66
C LEU A 322 31.58 5.29 13.26
N LYS A 323 32.29 6.16 12.56
CA LYS A 323 33.49 6.79 13.10
C LYS A 323 33.09 7.87 14.12
N LYS A 324 33.97 8.15 15.08
CA LYS A 324 33.79 9.25 16.04
C LYS A 324 33.42 10.54 15.32
N GLY A 325 32.30 11.18 15.70
CA GLY A 325 31.81 12.42 15.09
C GLY A 325 30.68 12.23 14.06
N GLU A 326 30.48 11.05 13.48
CA GLU A 326 29.45 10.84 12.46
C GLU A 326 28.03 10.85 13.03
N LEU A 327 27.85 10.28 14.22
CA LEU A 327 26.56 10.27 14.89
C LEU A 327 26.13 11.70 15.30
N GLN A 328 27.08 12.54 15.74
CA GLN A 328 26.81 13.95 16.04
C GLN A 328 26.33 14.72 14.80
N LYS A 329 26.89 14.44 13.62
CA LYS A 329 26.43 15.05 12.35
C LYS A 329 25.01 14.65 11.97
N LEU A 330 24.56 13.48 12.42
CA LEU A 330 23.22 12.96 12.18
C LEU A 330 22.20 13.49 13.18
N ASP A 331 22.59 14.30 14.16
CA ASP A 331 21.71 14.88 15.19
C ASP A 331 20.83 13.81 15.86
N VAL A 332 21.50 12.79 16.42
CA VAL A 332 20.84 11.65 17.08
C VAL A 332 21.27 11.59 18.54
N THR A 333 20.30 11.46 19.44
CA THR A 333 20.54 11.19 20.85
C THR A 333 20.59 9.68 21.06
N LEU A 334 21.80 9.15 21.22
CA LEU A 334 22.01 7.73 21.52
C LEU A 334 22.04 7.50 23.03
N HIS A 335 21.30 6.48 23.48
CA HIS A 335 21.25 5.98 24.86
C HIS A 335 21.87 4.58 24.88
N PRO A 336 23.22 4.48 24.96
CA PRO A 336 23.92 3.20 25.04
C PRO A 336 23.72 2.55 26.41
N GLY A 337 23.75 1.21 26.49
CA GLY A 337 23.52 0.44 27.71
C GLY A 337 22.09 0.50 28.28
N ILE A 338 21.22 1.35 27.73
CA ILE A 338 19.84 1.57 28.18
C ILE A 338 18.88 0.92 27.18
N GLY A 339 18.37 -0.25 27.56
CA GLY A 339 17.28 -0.92 26.83
C GLY A 339 15.90 -0.34 27.15
N ILE A 340 14.93 -0.55 26.26
CA ILE A 340 13.50 -0.35 26.57
C ILE A 340 12.91 -1.66 27.09
N VAL A 341 12.20 -1.59 28.21
CA VAL A 341 11.62 -2.75 28.91
C VAL A 341 10.10 -2.83 28.81
N ASP A 342 9.43 -1.70 28.62
CA ASP A 342 7.96 -1.63 28.49
C ASP A 342 7.52 -0.58 27.46
N ILE A 343 6.37 -0.81 26.83
CA ILE A 343 5.81 0.05 25.76
C ILE A 343 4.31 0.23 25.99
N ASP A 344 3.90 1.44 26.36
CA ASP A 344 2.49 1.85 26.37
C ASP A 344 2.12 2.53 25.04
N THR A 345 1.47 1.76 24.17
CA THR A 345 1.01 2.25 22.86
C THR A 345 -0.19 3.21 22.93
N ARG A 346 -0.97 3.19 24.02
CA ARG A 346 -2.11 4.09 24.21
C ARG A 346 -1.64 5.46 24.68
N ALA A 347 -0.75 5.50 25.67
CA ALA A 347 -0.14 6.72 26.17
C ALA A 347 0.99 7.25 25.27
N LYS A 348 1.47 6.44 24.32
CA LYS A 348 2.66 6.69 23.48
C LYS A 348 3.91 6.95 24.31
N GLN A 349 4.21 6.01 25.20
CA GLN A 349 5.34 6.07 26.12
C GLN A 349 6.14 4.77 26.09
N VAL A 350 7.45 4.88 26.34
CA VAL A 350 8.32 3.73 26.60
C VAL A 350 9.00 3.91 27.95
N THR A 351 9.17 2.81 28.67
CA THR A 351 9.93 2.77 29.92
C THR A 351 11.27 2.12 29.66
N ASP A 352 12.35 2.79 30.02
CA ASP A 352 13.70 2.26 29.88
C ASP A 352 14.12 1.37 31.06
N ALA A 353 15.25 0.68 30.92
CA ALA A 353 15.75 -0.29 31.88
C ALA A 353 16.14 0.31 33.23
N VAL A 354 16.29 1.64 33.32
CA VAL A 354 16.57 2.36 34.57
C VAL A 354 15.30 2.99 35.16
N GLY A 355 14.14 2.78 34.54
CA GLY A 355 12.83 3.20 35.03
C GLY A 355 12.37 4.58 34.56
N PHE A 356 13.09 5.26 33.65
CA PHE A 356 12.64 6.52 33.08
C PHE A 356 11.63 6.30 31.97
N ILE A 357 10.63 7.18 31.95
CA ILE A 357 9.54 7.17 30.97
C ILE A 357 9.83 8.22 29.89
N HIS A 358 9.76 7.81 28.62
CA HIS A 358 9.98 8.66 27.46
C HIS A 358 8.73 8.68 26.59
N SER A 359 8.19 9.88 26.34
CA SER A 359 7.15 10.06 25.32
C SER A 359 7.71 9.98 23.91
N TYR A 360 6.89 9.52 22.97
CA TYR A 360 7.20 9.49 21.54
C TYR A 360 6.00 9.88 20.67
N ASP A 361 6.25 10.41 19.48
CA ASP A 361 5.26 10.54 18.42
C ASP A 361 5.21 9.31 17.52
N LEU A 362 6.40 8.77 17.22
CA LEU A 362 6.62 7.56 16.44
C LEU A 362 7.62 6.64 17.14
N LEU A 363 7.31 5.35 17.13
CA LEU A 363 8.16 4.30 17.68
C LEU A 363 8.60 3.35 16.57
N VAL A 364 9.91 3.14 16.46
CA VAL A 364 10.53 2.25 15.47
C VAL A 364 11.15 1.07 16.19
N MET A 365 10.64 -0.13 15.90
CA MET A 365 11.17 -1.38 16.48
C MET A 365 12.30 -1.93 15.59
N ALA A 366 13.53 -1.80 16.06
CA ALA A 366 14.76 -2.26 15.40
C ALA A 366 15.60 -3.16 16.31
N THR A 367 14.93 -3.98 17.12
CA THR A 367 15.48 -4.77 18.24
C THR A 367 16.44 -5.89 17.80
N GLY A 368 16.52 -6.20 16.51
CA GLY A 368 17.32 -7.30 16.00
C GLY A 368 16.86 -8.66 16.53
N SER A 369 17.80 -9.59 16.63
CA SER A 369 17.56 -10.93 17.20
C SER A 369 18.50 -11.24 18.37
N ARG A 370 18.10 -12.20 19.21
CA ARG A 370 18.91 -12.79 20.29
C ARG A 370 19.54 -14.11 19.84
N ALA A 371 20.64 -14.51 20.48
CA ALA A 371 21.17 -15.85 20.33
C ALA A 371 20.10 -16.87 20.78
N PHE A 372 19.95 -17.95 20.03
CA PHE A 372 19.14 -19.08 20.46
C PHE A 372 20.00 -19.96 21.37
N VAL A 373 19.45 -20.31 22.52
CA VAL A 373 20.09 -21.17 23.51
C VAL A 373 19.10 -22.28 23.84
N PRO A 374 19.46 -23.56 23.66
CA PRO A 374 18.65 -24.68 24.14
C PRO A 374 18.48 -24.63 25.66
N SER A 375 17.29 -24.99 26.15
CA SER A 375 16.95 -24.98 27.58
C SER A 375 17.87 -25.83 28.45
N GLU A 376 18.51 -26.84 27.84
CA GLU A 376 19.32 -27.85 28.50
C GLU A 376 20.78 -27.38 28.72
N ILE A 377 21.19 -26.27 28.08
CA ILE A 377 22.55 -25.74 28.22
C ILE A 377 22.66 -24.95 29.52
N GLN A 378 23.50 -25.45 30.43
CA GLN A 378 23.85 -24.77 31.67
C GLN A 378 24.92 -23.71 31.41
N PHE A 379 24.52 -22.45 31.25
CA PHE A 379 25.46 -21.33 31.09
C PHE A 379 26.29 -21.02 32.34
N ASP A 380 25.92 -21.59 33.47
CA ASP A 380 26.62 -21.39 34.74
C ASP A 380 27.97 -22.14 34.76
N LEU A 381 28.18 -23.06 33.81
CA LEU A 381 29.46 -23.76 33.63
C LEU A 381 30.49 -22.87 32.91
N PRO A 382 31.75 -22.85 33.38
CA PRO A 382 32.82 -22.13 32.70
C PRO A 382 33.03 -22.70 31.29
N GLY A 383 33.25 -21.82 30.32
CA GLY A 383 33.52 -22.21 28.93
C GLY A 383 32.31 -22.21 27.99
N CYS A 384 31.11 -21.88 28.47
CA CYS A 384 29.92 -21.72 27.64
C CYS A 384 29.67 -20.25 27.27
N PHE A 385 29.62 -19.95 25.96
CA PHE A 385 29.46 -18.59 25.45
C PHE A 385 28.40 -18.54 24.35
N THR A 386 27.67 -17.43 24.27
CA THR A 386 26.98 -17.02 23.04
C THR A 386 27.98 -16.32 22.10
N MET A 387 27.56 -16.03 20.87
CA MET A 387 28.31 -15.20 19.94
C MET A 387 27.35 -14.24 19.24
N ARG A 388 26.91 -13.21 19.97
CA ARG A 388 25.93 -12.25 19.44
C ARG A 388 26.36 -10.81 19.55
N GLU A 389 26.94 -10.45 20.68
CA GLU A 389 27.31 -9.08 21.03
C GLU A 389 28.81 -8.99 21.28
N ARG A 390 29.38 -7.78 21.27
CA ARG A 390 30.80 -7.56 21.58
C ARG A 390 31.21 -8.23 22.89
N GLY A 391 30.40 -8.05 23.94
CA GLY A 391 30.66 -8.63 25.26
C GLY A 391 30.76 -10.16 25.25
N ASP A 392 30.08 -10.82 24.32
CA ASP A 392 30.21 -12.27 24.13
C ASP A 392 31.57 -12.66 23.54
N ALA A 393 31.98 -11.94 22.48
CA ALA A 393 33.28 -12.13 21.86
C ALA A 393 34.42 -11.86 22.85
N ASP A 394 34.32 -10.77 23.64
CA ASP A 394 35.30 -10.42 24.67
C ASP A 394 35.39 -11.47 25.78
N LYS A 395 34.27 -12.09 26.16
CA LYS A 395 34.28 -13.22 27.13
C LYS A 395 34.98 -14.44 26.53
N LEU A 396 34.69 -14.81 25.29
CA LEU A 396 35.34 -15.94 24.62
C LEU A 396 36.85 -15.72 24.50
N LYS A 397 37.29 -14.56 24.02
CA LYS A 397 38.72 -14.22 23.88
C LYS A 397 39.45 -14.27 25.21
N ARG A 398 38.85 -13.69 26.27
CA ARG A 398 39.45 -13.73 27.61
C ARG A 398 39.56 -15.16 28.13
N TYR A 399 38.52 -15.97 27.95
CA TYR A 399 38.53 -17.35 28.40
C TYR A 399 39.60 -18.18 27.68
N GLN A 400 39.70 -18.06 26.35
CA GLN A 400 40.72 -18.75 25.55
C GLN A 400 42.16 -18.38 25.95
N ARG A 401 42.38 -17.13 26.39
CA ARG A 401 43.69 -16.69 26.91
C ARG A 401 43.95 -17.20 28.34
N GLN A 402 42.91 -17.33 29.16
CA GLN A 402 42.99 -17.77 30.54
C GLN A 402 43.28 -19.27 30.71
N THR A 403 42.97 -20.10 29.71
CA THR A 403 43.29 -21.55 29.75
C THR A 403 44.79 -21.82 29.80
N GLY A 404 45.62 -20.90 29.28
CA GLY A 404 47.07 -21.08 29.20
C GLY A 404 47.53 -22.16 28.21
N LEU A 405 46.58 -22.79 27.48
CA LEU A 405 46.86 -23.84 26.51
C LEU A 405 47.29 -23.23 25.16
N PRO A 406 48.29 -23.81 24.48
CA PRO A 406 48.58 -23.51 23.07
C PRO A 406 47.33 -23.69 22.21
N SER A 407 47.18 -22.89 21.14
CA SER A 407 45.98 -22.89 20.31
C SER A 407 45.63 -24.28 19.76
N GLU A 408 46.64 -25.04 19.35
CA GLU A 408 46.55 -26.40 18.82
C GLU A 408 46.03 -27.44 19.83
N GLU A 409 46.12 -27.14 21.13
CA GLU A 409 45.59 -27.98 22.21
C GLU A 409 44.19 -27.53 22.66
N GLN A 410 43.71 -26.37 22.21
CA GLN A 410 42.35 -25.90 22.50
C GLN A 410 41.32 -26.57 21.58
N HIS A 411 40.15 -26.89 22.14
CA HIS A 411 39.01 -27.44 21.40
C HIS A 411 37.72 -26.67 21.71
N VAL A 412 37.10 -26.09 20.68
CA VAL A 412 35.82 -25.38 20.79
C VAL A 412 34.71 -26.17 20.10
N VAL A 413 33.60 -26.40 20.81
CA VAL A 413 32.38 -26.97 20.25
C VAL A 413 31.41 -25.84 19.91
N ILE A 414 31.06 -25.72 18.63
CA ILE A 414 30.13 -24.72 18.12
C ILE A 414 28.77 -25.38 17.91
N VAL A 415 27.78 -24.95 18.68
CA VAL A 415 26.40 -25.44 18.57
C VAL A 415 25.63 -24.54 17.60
N GLY A 416 25.41 -25.03 16.38
CA GLY A 416 24.69 -24.34 15.31
C GLY A 416 25.54 -24.14 14.04
N GLY A 417 25.25 -24.91 13.00
CA GLY A 417 25.86 -24.84 11.67
C GLY A 417 25.24 -23.79 10.74
N GLY A 418 24.79 -22.65 11.28
CA GLY A 418 24.37 -21.50 10.49
C GLY A 418 25.54 -20.61 10.08
N LEU A 419 25.30 -19.60 9.24
CA LEU A 419 26.35 -18.72 8.71
C LEU A 419 27.35 -18.24 9.78
N LEU A 420 26.88 -17.58 10.86
CA LEU A 420 27.77 -17.06 11.91
C LEU A 420 28.54 -18.16 12.66
N GLY A 421 27.95 -19.34 12.85
CA GLY A 421 28.63 -20.46 13.50
C GLY A 421 29.76 -21.02 12.62
N LEU A 422 29.55 -21.06 11.31
CA LEU A 422 30.57 -21.49 10.35
C LEU A 422 31.67 -20.44 10.18
N GLU A 423 31.34 -19.16 10.14
CA GLU A 423 32.34 -18.08 10.14
C GLU A 423 33.20 -18.12 11.41
N LEU A 424 32.59 -18.34 12.58
CA LEU A 424 33.34 -18.56 13.83
C LEU A 424 34.24 -19.79 13.75
N ALA A 425 33.75 -20.90 13.21
CA ALA A 425 34.55 -22.11 13.01
C ALA A 425 35.77 -21.83 12.11
N ALA A 426 35.57 -21.11 11.00
CA ALA A 426 36.63 -20.74 10.07
C ALA A 426 37.65 -19.81 10.74
N ALA A 427 37.20 -18.77 11.45
CA ALA A 427 38.06 -17.83 12.16
C ALA A 427 38.92 -18.52 13.23
N LEU A 428 38.32 -19.42 14.03
CA LEU A 428 39.06 -20.20 15.03
C LEU A 428 40.05 -21.18 14.39
N LYS A 429 39.69 -21.78 13.25
CA LYS A 429 40.59 -22.72 12.55
C LYS A 429 41.82 -22.01 11.98
N LYS A 430 41.70 -20.75 11.53
CA LYS A 430 42.84 -19.93 11.07
C LYS A 430 43.89 -19.71 12.17
N ILE A 431 43.49 -19.69 13.44
CA ILE A 431 44.40 -19.57 14.59
C ILE A 431 44.75 -20.93 15.22
N ASN A 432 44.61 -22.02 14.45
CA ASN A 432 44.96 -23.40 14.82
C ASN A 432 44.15 -24.03 15.97
N ILE A 433 42.98 -23.48 16.31
CA ILE A 433 42.11 -24.09 17.33
C ILE A 433 41.33 -25.28 16.72
N ASN A 434 41.23 -26.37 17.47
CA ASN A 434 40.38 -27.51 17.07
C ASN A 434 38.91 -27.15 17.24
N ILE A 435 38.08 -27.49 16.26
CA ILE A 435 36.66 -27.17 16.27
C ILE A 435 35.79 -28.39 15.99
N SER A 436 34.64 -28.45 16.63
CA SER A 436 33.55 -29.38 16.28
C SER A 436 32.27 -28.60 16.12
N ILE A 437 31.52 -28.85 15.05
CA ILE A 437 30.23 -28.20 14.81
C ILE A 437 29.12 -29.22 15.08
N VAL A 438 28.20 -28.85 15.97
CA VAL A 438 27.00 -29.63 16.26
C VAL A 438 25.81 -28.92 15.64
N GLN A 439 25.18 -29.54 14.64
CA GLN A 439 24.00 -29.00 13.98
C GLN A 439 22.83 -29.97 14.16
N ARG A 440 21.71 -29.44 14.67
CA ARG A 440 20.49 -30.23 14.88
C ARG A 440 19.84 -30.65 13.56
N ALA A 441 19.95 -29.81 12.54
CA ALA A 441 19.41 -30.08 11.23
C ALA A 441 20.25 -31.11 10.45
N PRO A 442 19.66 -31.78 9.45
CA PRO A 442 20.41 -32.72 8.60
C PRO A 442 21.44 -32.04 7.68
N ARG A 443 21.55 -30.70 7.69
CA ARG A 443 22.45 -29.93 6.81
C ARG A 443 22.86 -28.59 7.42
N LEU A 444 24.03 -28.11 7.02
CA LEU A 444 24.54 -26.78 7.35
C LEU A 444 23.79 -25.70 6.54
N MET A 445 23.77 -24.46 7.07
CA MET A 445 23.16 -23.27 6.43
C MET A 445 21.73 -23.48 5.91
N GLU A 446 20.93 -24.31 6.58
CA GLU A 446 19.60 -24.74 6.12
C GLU A 446 18.60 -23.61 5.84
N ARG A 447 18.83 -22.42 6.41
CA ARG A 447 18.00 -21.22 6.22
C ARG A 447 18.45 -20.38 5.01
N GLN A 448 19.71 -20.52 4.60
CA GLN A 448 20.30 -19.75 3.51
C GLN A 448 20.40 -20.56 2.22
N LEU A 449 20.61 -21.88 2.33
CA LEU A 449 20.82 -22.77 1.20
C LEU A 449 19.64 -23.72 1.02
N ASP A 450 19.27 -23.99 -0.22
CA ASP A 450 18.36 -25.10 -0.55
C ASP A 450 19.08 -26.46 -0.43
N ARG A 451 18.34 -27.56 -0.58
CA ARG A 451 18.87 -28.92 -0.42
C ARG A 451 20.01 -29.26 -1.38
N VAL A 452 20.04 -28.64 -2.56
CA VAL A 452 21.04 -28.91 -3.59
C VAL A 452 22.33 -28.16 -3.24
N ALA A 453 22.21 -26.86 -2.95
CA ALA A 453 23.34 -26.02 -2.62
C ALA A 453 24.05 -26.46 -1.33
N SER A 454 23.34 -27.06 -0.36
CA SER A 454 23.94 -27.54 0.89
C SER A 454 24.73 -28.85 0.79
N ARG A 455 24.84 -29.45 -0.41
CA ARG A 455 25.64 -30.67 -0.66
C ARG A 455 27.03 -30.39 -1.23
N LEU A 456 27.24 -29.16 -1.69
CA LEU A 456 28.54 -28.63 -2.09
C LEU A 456 29.29 -28.15 -0.84
#